data_AF-A0A7X7MVG8-F1
#
_entry.id   AF-A0A7X7MVG8-F1
#
_cell.length_a   1.000
_cell.length_b   1.000
_cell.length_c   1.000
_cell.angle_alpha   90.00
_cell.angle_beta   90.00
_cell.angle_gamma   90.00
#
_symmetry.space_group_name_H-M   'P 1'
#
loop_
_entity.id
_entity.type
_entity.pdbx_description
1 polymer ?
#
loop_
_entity_poly.entity_id
_entity_poly.type
_entity_poly.pdbx_seq_one_letter_code
_entity_poly.pdbx_strand_id
1 'polypeptide(L)'
;TSFNYELMCQGRDKLEYYIEDYKRRSETLSKKEQDTMKDMKIVQEMYARGFEFMPIDIFRVKAHYCQIIDGKIMPSLTSIDGMGDNAAEGVEAAAKNGPFLSKEDFAQRSKVSSTTADYMYQMHLLGNIPEKNQISLFDLN
;
A
#
# COMPACT_ATOMS: atom_id res chain seq x y z
N THR A 1 -1.13 -2.88 15.66
CA THR A 1 0.15 -2.37 15.12
C THR A 1 -0.16 -1.05 14.44
N SER A 2 0.80 -0.14 14.32
CA SER A 2 0.70 1.08 13.52
C SER A 2 1.62 1.00 12.29
N PHE A 3 1.82 -0.22 11.78
CA PHE A 3 2.64 -0.54 10.62
C PHE A 3 2.08 0.12 9.37
N ASN A 4 2.93 0.72 8.55
CA ASN A 4 2.51 1.51 7.39
C ASN A 4 3.41 1.25 6.19
N TYR A 5 2.80 0.89 5.06
CA TYR A 5 3.46 0.57 3.81
C TYR A 5 4.33 1.72 3.28
N GLU A 6 3.78 2.94 3.22
CA GLU A 6 4.48 4.09 2.67
C GLU A 6 5.70 4.47 3.51
N LEU A 7 5.54 4.48 4.83
CA LEU A 7 6.58 4.91 5.75
C LEU A 7 7.70 3.87 5.90
N MET A 8 7.35 2.58 5.81
CA MET A 8 8.26 1.49 6.23
C MET A 8 8.75 0.60 5.10
N CYS A 9 7.96 0.40 4.04
CA CYS A 9 8.22 -0.64 3.04
C CYS A 9 8.83 -0.13 1.74
N GLN A 10 9.07 1.18 1.62
CA GLN A 10 9.58 1.83 0.41
C GLN A 10 11.13 1.89 0.37
N GLY A 11 11.80 0.94 1.03
CA GLY A 11 13.25 0.92 1.18
C GLY A 11 13.76 1.65 2.42
N ARG A 12 15.03 1.37 2.75
CA ARG A 12 15.70 1.87 3.95
C ARG A 12 15.76 3.39 4.00
N ASP A 13 16.12 4.06 2.91
CA ASP A 13 16.33 5.51 2.91
C ASP A 13 15.03 6.27 3.21
N LYS A 14 13.89 5.81 2.68
CA LYS A 14 12.57 6.40 2.95
C LYS A 14 12.15 6.17 4.40
N LEU A 15 12.43 4.99 4.97
CA LEU A 15 12.21 4.73 6.39
C LEU A 15 13.06 5.67 7.27
N GLU A 16 14.35 5.81 6.99
CA GLU A 16 15.25 6.67 7.77
C GLU A 16 14.80 8.15 7.71
N TYR A 17 14.35 8.61 6.54
CA TYR A 17 13.79 9.95 6.40
C TYR A 17 12.64 10.21 7.38
N TYR A 18 11.67 9.29 7.49
CA TYR A 18 10.55 9.45 8.42
C TYR A 18 10.94 9.27 9.88
N ILE A 19 11.91 8.39 10.16
CA ILE A 19 12.49 8.25 11.50
C ILE A 19 13.11 9.57 11.97
N GLU A 20 13.88 10.24 11.11
CA GLU A 20 14.49 11.54 11.43
C GLU A 20 13.45 12.66 11.57
N ASP A 21 12.41 12.64 10.74
CA ASP A 21 11.26 13.55 10.91
C ASP A 21 10.62 13.39 12.29
N TYR A 22 10.32 12.15 12.69
CA TYR A 22 9.67 11.86 13.96
C TYR A 22 10.54 12.22 15.16
N LYS A 23 11.86 12.01 15.06
CA LYS A 23 12.82 12.45 16.08
C LYS A 23 12.85 13.97 16.23
N ARG A 24 12.86 14.72 15.13
CA ARG A 24 12.89 16.18 15.14
C ARG A 24 11.68 16.80 15.82
N ARG A 25 10.52 16.15 15.74
CA ARG A 25 9.26 16.60 16.36
C ARG A 25 8.77 15.68 17.47
N SER A 26 9.69 15.02 18.18
CA SER A 26 9.37 13.97 19.16
C SER A 26 8.39 14.41 20.25
N GLU A 27 8.46 15.69 20.65
CA GLU A 27 7.62 16.29 21.70
C GLU A 27 6.16 16.48 21.25
N THR A 28 5.89 16.53 19.95
CA THR A 28 4.56 16.80 19.39
C THR A 28 3.95 15.59 18.70
N LEU A 29 4.57 14.41 18.80
CA LEU A 29 4.03 13.20 18.19
C LEU A 29 2.71 12.81 18.85
N SER A 30 1.70 12.58 18.01
CA SER A 30 0.45 11.96 18.44
C SER A 30 0.69 10.54 18.93
N LYS A 31 -0.30 9.97 19.64
CA LYS A 31 -0.22 8.58 20.11
C LYS A 31 -0.03 7.56 18.97
N LYS A 32 -0.73 7.76 17.83
CA LYS A 32 -0.58 6.92 16.63
C LYS A 32 0.87 6.96 16.13
N GLU A 33 1.46 8.15 16.03
CA GLU A 33 2.84 8.32 15.54
C GLU A 33 3.89 7.76 16.49
N GLN A 34 3.69 7.88 17.81
CA GLN A 34 4.59 7.24 18.78
C GLN A 34 4.59 5.71 18.62
N ASP A 35 3.42 5.11 18.36
CA ASP A 35 3.33 3.67 18.12
C ASP A 35 3.86 3.30 16.72
N THR A 36 3.66 4.13 15.70
CA THR A 36 4.33 3.99 14.38
C THR A 36 5.85 4.03 14.52
N MET A 37 6.41 4.91 15.36
CA MET A 37 7.85 4.98 15.60
C MET A 37 8.43 3.68 16.16
N LYS A 38 7.68 2.98 17.02
CA LYS A 38 8.10 1.67 17.54
C LYS A 38 8.17 0.63 16.43
N ASP A 39 7.15 0.58 15.58
CA ASP A 39 7.10 -0.33 14.43
C ASP A 39 8.20 0.01 13.41
N MET A 40 8.48 1.30 13.17
CA MET A 40 9.60 1.75 12.33
C MET A 40 10.96 1.22 12.83
N LYS A 41 11.18 1.12 14.15
CA LYS A 41 12.42 0.56 14.70
C LYS A 41 12.58 -0.93 14.43
N ILE A 42 11.49 -1.69 14.46
CA ILE A 42 11.49 -3.11 14.09
C ILE A 42 11.87 -3.24 12.61
N VAL A 43 11.28 -2.41 11.74
CA VAL A 43 11.59 -2.43 10.32
C VAL A 43 13.02 -1.94 10.02
N GLN A 44 13.52 -0.96 10.76
CA GLN A 44 14.91 -0.49 10.66
C GLN A 44 15.89 -1.63 10.94
N GLU A 45 15.62 -2.41 12.00
CA GLU A 45 16.39 -3.59 12.34
C GLU A 45 16.29 -4.68 11.26
N MET A 46 15.09 -4.89 10.71
CA MET A 46 14.84 -5.82 9.61
C MET A 46 15.71 -5.50 8.38
N TYR A 47 15.78 -4.23 7.96
CA TYR A 47 16.69 -3.79 6.90
C TYR A 47 18.17 -3.95 7.28
N ALA A 48 18.54 -3.66 8.53
CA ALA A 48 19.92 -3.84 9.01
C ALA A 48 20.38 -5.31 8.98
N ARG A 49 19.45 -6.26 9.06
CA ARG A 49 19.71 -7.70 8.90
C ARG A 49 19.77 -8.17 7.44
N GLY A 50 19.56 -7.26 6.48
CA GLY A 50 19.65 -7.56 5.04
C GLY A 50 18.36 -8.08 4.42
N PHE A 51 17.22 -8.00 5.12
CA PHE A 51 15.92 -8.26 4.50
C PHE A 51 15.41 -7.01 3.80
N GLU A 52 14.62 -7.21 2.74
CA GLU A 52 14.04 -6.13 1.97
C GLU A 52 12.54 -6.37 1.77
N PHE A 53 11.79 -5.27 1.72
CA PHE A 53 10.45 -5.30 1.17
C PHE A 53 10.50 -5.22 -0.36
N MET A 54 9.52 -5.85 -0.99
CA MET A 54 9.18 -5.58 -2.39
C MET A 54 7.91 -4.71 -2.45
N PRO A 55 7.71 -3.96 -3.54
CA PRO A 55 6.46 -3.24 -3.76
C PRO A 55 5.25 -4.18 -3.74
N ILE A 56 4.10 -3.66 -3.30
CA ILE A 56 2.83 -4.38 -3.41
C ILE A 56 2.53 -4.63 -4.89
N ASP A 57 2.31 -5.89 -5.23
CA ASP A 57 1.73 -6.31 -6.50
C ASP A 57 0.26 -6.67 -6.24
N ILE A 58 -0.65 -5.85 -6.76
CA ILE A 58 -2.10 -5.97 -6.55
C ILE A 58 -2.69 -7.31 -7.01
N PHE A 59 -1.99 -8.07 -7.85
CA PHE A 59 -2.44 -9.38 -8.32
C PHE A 59 -1.93 -10.55 -7.48
N ARG A 60 -0.95 -10.32 -6.60
CA ARG A 60 -0.31 -11.36 -5.77
C ARG A 60 -0.54 -11.17 -4.28
N VAL A 61 -0.72 -9.92 -3.86
CA VAL A 61 -0.82 -9.48 -2.46
C VAL A 61 -1.99 -10.14 -1.73
N LYS A 62 -1.82 -10.36 -0.42
CA LYS A 62 -2.89 -10.76 0.50
C LYS A 62 -3.46 -9.58 1.26
N ALA A 63 -4.75 -9.67 1.58
CA ALA A 63 -5.44 -8.68 2.38
C ALA A 63 -4.72 -8.43 3.72
N HIS A 64 -4.43 -9.51 4.45
CA HIS A 64 -4.07 -9.44 5.87
C HIS A 64 -2.64 -9.87 6.22
N TYR A 65 -1.95 -10.55 5.30
CA TYR A 65 -0.69 -11.21 5.63
C TYR A 65 0.44 -10.75 4.72
N CYS A 66 1.58 -10.44 5.32
CA CYS A 66 2.83 -10.30 4.58
C CYS A 66 3.23 -11.67 4.01
N GLN A 67 3.79 -11.67 2.81
CA GLN A 67 4.24 -12.88 2.12
C GLN A 67 5.75 -12.83 1.89
N ILE A 68 6.41 -13.98 1.94
CA ILE A 68 7.79 -14.11 1.48
C ILE A 68 7.75 -14.53 0.01
N ILE A 69 8.35 -13.71 -0.85
CA ILE A 69 8.40 -13.91 -2.30
C ILE A 69 9.83 -13.61 -2.74
N ASP A 70 10.48 -14.58 -3.37
CA ASP A 70 11.83 -14.43 -3.94
C ASP A 70 12.87 -13.86 -2.94
N GLY A 71 12.75 -14.28 -1.66
CA GLY A 71 13.62 -13.82 -0.57
C GLY A 71 13.29 -12.41 -0.02
N LYS A 72 12.29 -11.73 -0.58
CA LYS A 72 11.80 -10.42 -0.11
C LYS A 72 10.42 -10.55 0.55
N ILE A 73 10.02 -9.52 1.27
CA ILE A 73 8.73 -9.46 1.94
C ILE A 73 7.77 -8.60 1.11
N MET A 74 6.64 -9.15 0.69
CA MET A 74 5.52 -8.38 0.16
C MET A 74 4.60 -7.98 1.32
N PRO A 75 4.39 -6.68 1.57
CA PRO A 75 3.46 -6.20 2.59
C PRO A 75 2.00 -6.58 2.28
N SER A 76 1.14 -6.63 3.30
CA SER A 76 -0.30 -6.84 3.12
C SER A 76 -1.02 -5.57 2.64
N LEU A 77 -2.22 -5.70 2.08
CA LEU A 77 -3.05 -4.54 1.73
C LEU A 77 -3.46 -3.70 2.94
N THR A 78 -3.72 -4.32 4.08
CA THR A 78 -4.06 -3.61 5.34
C THR A 78 -2.91 -2.77 5.90
N SER A 79 -1.69 -2.87 5.34
CA SER A 79 -0.59 -1.96 5.68
C SER A 79 -0.68 -0.59 4.99
N ILE A 80 -1.57 -0.41 4.01
CA ILE A 80 -1.84 0.87 3.34
C ILE A 80 -2.69 1.74 4.27
N ASP A 81 -2.31 3.00 4.49
CA ASP A 81 -3.08 3.90 5.36
C ASP A 81 -4.51 4.09 4.83
N GLY A 82 -5.48 4.02 5.73
CA GLY A 82 -6.90 4.12 5.37
C GLY A 82 -7.48 2.89 4.66
N MET A 83 -6.72 1.81 4.45
CA MET A 83 -7.24 0.54 3.94
C MET A 83 -7.84 -0.28 5.09
N GLY A 84 -9.16 -0.42 5.11
CA GLY A 84 -9.87 -1.30 6.05
C GLY A 84 -9.94 -2.76 5.57
N ASP A 85 -10.18 -3.68 6.51
CA ASP A 85 -10.19 -5.13 6.26
C ASP A 85 -11.08 -5.55 5.08
N ASN A 86 -12.34 -5.10 5.07
CA ASN A 86 -13.29 -5.43 3.98
C ASN A 86 -12.83 -4.90 2.62
N ALA A 87 -12.17 -3.73 2.59
CA ALA A 87 -11.68 -3.13 1.35
C ALA A 87 -10.43 -3.89 0.84
N ALA A 88 -9.54 -4.30 1.75
CA ALA A 88 -8.39 -5.14 1.44
C ALA A 88 -8.82 -6.50 0.86
N GLU A 89 -9.80 -7.16 1.47
CA GLU A 89 -10.40 -8.40 0.95
C GLU A 89 -11.07 -8.19 -0.40
N GLY A 90 -11.74 -7.05 -0.57
CA GLY A 90 -12.36 -6.64 -1.84
C GLY A 90 -11.34 -6.50 -2.96
N VAL A 91 -10.18 -5.88 -2.71
CA VAL A 91 -9.07 -5.79 -3.68
C VAL A 91 -8.53 -7.18 -4.02
N GLU A 92 -8.21 -8.02 -3.02
CA GLU A 92 -7.70 -9.38 -3.26
C GLU A 92 -8.69 -10.22 -4.08
N ALA A 93 -10.00 -10.09 -3.82
CA ALA A 93 -11.02 -10.78 -4.59
C ALA A 93 -11.16 -10.22 -6.01
N ALA A 94 -11.19 -8.90 -6.17
CA ALA A 94 -11.37 -8.23 -7.46
C ALA A 94 -10.21 -8.51 -8.42
N ALA A 95 -8.97 -8.59 -7.91
CA ALA A 95 -7.78 -8.86 -8.71
C ALA A 95 -7.81 -10.25 -9.38
N LYS A 96 -8.55 -11.21 -8.82
CA LYS A 96 -8.74 -12.54 -9.43
C LYS A 96 -9.55 -12.51 -10.73
N ASN A 97 -10.32 -11.44 -10.95
CA ASN A 97 -11.15 -11.27 -12.15
C ASN A 97 -10.39 -10.64 -13.32
N GLY A 98 -9.06 -10.61 -13.27
CA GLY A 98 -8.20 -10.08 -14.32
C GLY A 98 -7.81 -8.60 -14.13
N PRO A 99 -7.04 -8.03 -15.07
CA PRO A 99 -6.53 -6.66 -14.97
C PRO A 99 -7.62 -5.60 -14.79
N PHE A 100 -7.27 -4.48 -14.18
CA PHE A 100 -8.14 -3.31 -14.07
C PHE A 100 -7.98 -2.41 -15.30
N LEU A 101 -9.09 -1.89 -15.81
CA LEU A 101 -9.10 -1.03 -17.00
C LEU A 101 -8.79 0.45 -16.66
N SER A 102 -9.14 0.86 -15.45
CA SER A 102 -8.94 2.22 -14.94
C SER A 102 -8.97 2.24 -13.41
N LYS A 103 -8.58 3.36 -12.80
CA LYS A 103 -8.76 3.59 -11.36
C LYS A 103 -10.24 3.50 -10.96
N GLU A 104 -11.15 3.98 -11.80
CA GLU A 104 -12.60 3.85 -11.59
C GLU A 104 -13.07 2.39 -11.60
N ASP A 105 -12.63 1.59 -12.58
CA ASP A 105 -12.90 0.14 -12.63
C ASP A 105 -12.35 -0.58 -11.39
N PHE A 106 -11.13 -0.23 -10.97
CA PHE A 106 -10.54 -0.73 -9.73
C PHE A 106 -11.41 -0.41 -8.51
N ALA A 107 -11.79 0.85 -8.32
CA ALA A 107 -12.62 1.27 -7.19
C ALA A 107 -13.98 0.56 -7.18
N GLN A 108 -14.63 0.45 -8.34
CA GLN A 108 -15.92 -0.21 -8.49
C GLN A 108 -15.84 -1.70 -8.14
N ARG A 109 -14.86 -2.42 -8.68
CA ARG A 109 -14.72 -3.88 -8.49
C ARG A 109 -14.28 -4.25 -7.08
N SER A 110 -13.35 -3.49 -6.50
CA SER A 110 -12.78 -3.76 -5.18
C SER A 110 -13.57 -3.15 -4.02
N LYS A 111 -14.47 -2.20 -4.31
CA LYS A 111 -15.25 -1.44 -3.31
C LYS A 111 -14.38 -0.62 -2.34
N VAL A 112 -13.16 -0.27 -2.74
CA VAL A 112 -12.35 0.69 -1.97
C VAL A 112 -12.97 2.09 -2.05
N SER A 113 -12.69 2.93 -1.05
CA SER A 113 -13.11 4.34 -1.10
C SER A 113 -12.36 5.08 -2.21
N SER A 114 -12.93 6.17 -2.74
CA SER A 114 -12.26 7.02 -3.73
C SER A 114 -10.91 7.54 -3.21
N THR A 115 -10.85 7.96 -1.94
CA THR A 115 -9.62 8.43 -1.31
C THR A 115 -8.55 7.34 -1.27
N THR A 116 -8.93 6.10 -0.94
CA THR A 116 -8.00 4.96 -0.94
C THR A 116 -7.54 4.62 -2.35
N ALA A 117 -8.44 4.65 -3.35
CA ALA A 117 -8.09 4.41 -4.75
C ALA A 117 -7.13 5.47 -5.29
N ASP A 118 -7.38 6.75 -5.00
CA ASP A 118 -6.51 7.86 -5.38
C ASP A 118 -5.12 7.72 -4.74
N TYR A 119 -5.07 7.38 -3.46
CA TYR A 119 -3.82 7.14 -2.75
C TYR A 119 -3.02 5.98 -3.36
N MET A 120 -3.65 4.82 -3.62
CA MET A 120 -3.00 3.69 -4.29
C MET A 120 -2.52 4.04 -5.71
N TYR A 121 -3.28 4.86 -6.43
CA TYR A 121 -2.91 5.34 -7.76
C TYR A 121 -1.67 6.25 -7.72
N GLN A 122 -1.63 7.21 -6.79
CA GLN A 122 -0.48 8.10 -6.58
C GLN A 122 0.78 7.35 -6.13
N MET A 123 0.60 6.24 -5.40
CA MET A 123 1.69 5.34 -5.04
C MET A 123 2.11 4.39 -6.18
N HIS A 124 1.54 4.53 -7.37
CA HIS A 124 1.78 3.69 -8.55
C HIS A 124 1.47 2.19 -8.34
N LEU A 125 0.63 1.83 -7.38
CA LEU A 125 0.27 0.43 -7.09
C LEU A 125 -0.68 -0.17 -8.14
N LEU A 126 -1.39 0.69 -8.88
CA LEU A 126 -2.30 0.27 -9.93
C LEU A 126 -1.63 0.19 -11.31
N GLY A 127 -0.31 0.37 -11.38
CA GLY A 127 0.44 0.45 -12.63
C GLY A 127 0.03 1.64 -13.50
N ASN A 128 0.16 1.50 -14.82
CA ASN A 128 -0.10 2.55 -15.80
C ASN A 128 -1.53 2.48 -16.36
N ILE A 129 -2.54 2.45 -15.48
CA ILE A 129 -3.94 2.52 -15.90
C ILE A 129 -4.44 3.96 -15.96
N PRO A 130 -5.38 4.31 -16.84
CA PRO A 130 -6.02 5.62 -16.85
C PRO A 130 -6.88 5.84 -15.60
N GLU A 131 -7.19 7.10 -15.28
CA GLU A 131 -8.07 7.40 -14.14
C GLU A 131 -9.51 6.93 -14.36
N LYS A 132 -10.03 7.06 -15.59
CA LYS A 132 -11.40 6.70 -15.95
C LYS A 132 -11.41 5.77 -17.15
N ASN A 133 -12.49 5.01 -17.29
CA ASN A 133 -12.75 4.26 -18.51
C ASN A 133 -12.92 5.24 -19.67
N GLN A 134 -12.23 4.98 -20.79
CA GLN A 134 -12.50 5.72 -22.02
C GLN A 134 -13.69 5.04 -22.70
N ILE A 135 -14.78 5.79 -22.90
CA ILE A 135 -15.86 5.36 -23.77
C ILE A 135 -15.32 5.47 -25.19
N SER A 136 -15.18 4.34 -25.87
CA SER A 136 -14.86 4.33 -27.29
C SER A 136 -16.12 4.69 -28.08
N LEU A 137 -16.01 5.56 -29.10
CA LEU A 137 -17.12 5.82 -30.02
C LEU A 137 -17.65 4.55 -30.70
N PHE A 138 -16.87 3.47 -30.69
CA PHE A 138 -17.25 2.15 -31.21
C PHE A 138 -18.16 1.34 -30.27
N ASP A 139 -18.26 1.69 -28.98
CA ASP A 139 -19.11 0.98 -28.01
C ASP A 139 -20.58 1.49 -28.01
N LEU A 140 -20.87 2.51 -28.82
CA LEU A 140 -22.18 3.17 -28.92
C LEU A 140 -23.05 2.69 -30.11
N ASN A 141 -22.62 1.63 -30.82
CA ASN A 141 -23.32 1.08 -31.99
C ASN A 141 -24.01 -0.25 -31.70
#